data_AF-A0A9D1UTL2-F1
#
_entry.id   AF-A0A9D1UTL2-F1
#
_cell.length_a   1.000
_cell.length_b   1.000
_cell.length_c   1.000
_cell.angle_alpha   90.00
_cell.angle_beta   90.00
_cell.angle_gamma   90.00
#
_symmetry.space_group_name_H-M   'P 1'
#
loop_
_entity.id
_entity.type
_entity.pdbx_description
1 polymer ?
#
loop_
_entity_poly.entity_id
_entity_poly.type
_entity_poly.pdbx_seq_one_letter_code
_entity_poly.pdbx_strand_id
1 'polypeptide(L)'
;VLSNGLYLTHTYDVGTVGSGDLWFTATAEDEDIEADLVPLQAHDAETGEALWDFGEPGDPLAFVSEVPEAVEDGTGVLMAETGEYTPSADIPDRGSVTMTLRMLDDQGEELWEAETAAIGLTDFPAVDGERYLGVLGDIIVVHTGPHEVSALDVATGEVLWSIDETDEETQPLWLHQAFQVEDAVHLPGHGREYLVDAQTGEPVGEGADVMEKARVTEFAEVGDDFVLVQTHDYGYTLMQRR
;
A
#
# COMPACT_ATOMS: atom_id res chain seq x y z
N VAL A 1 -11.30 25.04 -10.97
CA VAL A 1 -10.07 24.58 -10.29
C VAL A 1 -10.36 23.12 -9.99
N LEU A 2 -9.90 22.24 -10.87
CA LEU A 2 -10.34 20.84 -10.86
C LEU A 2 -9.74 20.19 -9.62
N SER A 3 -10.59 19.93 -8.64
CA SER A 3 -10.29 19.14 -7.45
C SER A 3 -10.24 17.68 -7.87
N ASN A 4 -9.09 17.05 -7.62
CA ASN A 4 -8.74 15.68 -7.90
C ASN A 4 -9.85 14.71 -7.49
N GLY A 5 -10.29 13.91 -8.46
CA GLY A 5 -11.31 12.87 -8.30
C GLY A 5 -11.21 11.97 -9.52
N LEU A 6 -10.29 11.02 -9.45
CA LEU A 6 -10.19 9.93 -10.42
C LEU A 6 -10.98 8.74 -9.87
N TYR A 7 -11.84 8.14 -10.70
CA TYR A 7 -12.62 6.96 -10.36
C TYR A 7 -12.08 5.76 -11.15
N LEU A 8 -11.64 4.73 -10.42
CA LEU A 8 -11.27 3.41 -10.93
C LEU A 8 -12.51 2.59 -11.32
N THR A 9 -12.43 1.86 -12.44
CA THR A 9 -13.35 0.77 -12.76
C THR A 9 -12.58 -0.37 -13.43
N HIS A 10 -12.82 -1.59 -12.94
CA HIS A 10 -12.17 -2.85 -13.33
C HIS A 10 -12.06 -3.12 -14.84
N THR A 11 -10.81 -3.27 -15.32
CA THR A 11 -10.28 -4.43 -16.08
C THR A 11 -8.79 -4.17 -16.32
N TYR A 12 -7.88 -4.89 -15.65
CA TYR A 12 -6.42 -4.96 -15.89
C TYR A 12 -5.75 -3.71 -16.51
N ASP A 13 -6.05 -2.53 -15.96
CA ASP A 13 -5.53 -1.25 -16.46
C ASP A 13 -4.66 -0.65 -15.36
N VAL A 14 -3.40 -0.39 -15.70
CA VAL A 14 -2.41 0.14 -14.78
C VAL A 14 -2.73 1.60 -14.52
N GLY A 15 -2.68 1.98 -13.25
CA GLY A 15 -3.06 3.32 -12.78
C GLY A 15 -2.26 4.42 -13.47
N THR A 16 -2.95 5.52 -13.78
CA THR A 16 -2.30 6.80 -14.06
C THR A 16 -2.08 7.50 -12.72
N VAL A 17 -0.84 7.54 -12.30
CA VAL A 17 -0.36 8.26 -11.12
C VAL A 17 0.30 9.54 -11.65
N GLY A 18 -0.18 10.70 -11.24
CA GLY A 18 0.29 12.01 -11.68
C GLY A 18 0.75 12.90 -10.52
N SER A 19 2.06 13.12 -10.41
CA SER A 19 2.64 14.12 -9.52
C SER A 19 3.27 15.24 -10.35
N GLY A 20 2.72 16.45 -10.24
CA GLY A 20 3.20 17.61 -10.99
C GLY A 20 3.06 17.42 -12.51
N ASP A 21 4.21 17.40 -13.20
CA ASP A 21 4.33 17.36 -14.67
C ASP A 21 4.57 15.94 -15.23
N LEU A 22 4.43 14.89 -14.41
CA LEU A 22 4.66 13.49 -14.81
C LEU A 22 3.39 12.65 -14.71
N TRP A 23 3.27 11.64 -15.58
CA TRP A 23 2.32 10.54 -15.42
C TRP A 23 2.94 9.20 -15.78
N PHE A 24 2.50 8.13 -15.10
CA PHE A 24 3.04 6.79 -15.27
C PHE A 24 2.06 5.84 -15.97
N THR A 25 2.60 4.91 -16.76
CA THR A 25 1.85 3.76 -17.27
C THR A 25 2.66 2.48 -17.14
N ALA A 26 1.96 1.37 -16.93
CA ALA A 26 2.39 0.10 -17.46
C ALA A 26 1.24 -0.45 -18.30
N THR A 27 1.51 -1.29 -19.28
CA THR A 27 0.44 -1.87 -20.11
C THR A 27 0.70 -3.35 -20.23
N ALA A 28 -0.34 -4.15 -20.04
CA ALA A 28 -0.31 -5.55 -20.45
C ALA A 28 -0.85 -5.62 -21.88
N GLU A 29 -0.01 -5.99 -22.84
CA GLU A 29 -0.47 -6.30 -24.18
C GLU A 29 -1.00 -7.74 -24.18
N ASP A 30 -2.34 -7.90 -24.22
CA ASP A 30 -3.13 -9.13 -24.49
C ASP A 30 -3.98 -9.69 -23.32
N GLU A 31 -5.16 -10.26 -23.66
CA GLU A 31 -6.13 -10.85 -22.71
C GLU A 31 -5.72 -12.27 -22.25
N ASP A 32 -4.69 -12.83 -22.88
CA ASP A 32 -4.07 -14.09 -22.46
C ASP A 32 -3.02 -13.81 -21.38
N ILE A 33 -3.06 -14.55 -20.27
CA ILE A 33 -2.18 -14.44 -19.08
C ILE A 33 -0.67 -14.51 -19.38
N GLU A 34 -0.28 -14.79 -20.64
CA GLU A 34 1.10 -14.69 -21.15
C GLU A 34 1.38 -13.32 -21.79
N ALA A 35 0.68 -12.26 -21.38
CA ALA A 35 0.94 -10.90 -21.84
C ALA A 35 2.40 -10.53 -21.61
N ASP A 36 3.10 -10.13 -22.67
CA ASP A 36 4.43 -9.54 -22.60
C ASP A 36 4.28 -8.26 -21.75
N LEU A 37 4.74 -8.33 -20.50
CA LEU A 37 4.64 -7.20 -19.58
C LEU A 37 5.55 -6.07 -20.10
N VAL A 38 4.96 -4.89 -20.28
CA VAL A 38 5.68 -3.69 -20.73
C VAL A 38 6.36 -3.03 -19.53
N PRO A 39 7.60 -2.53 -19.67
CA PRO A 39 8.26 -1.78 -18.60
C PRO A 39 7.40 -0.62 -18.10
N LEU A 40 7.63 -0.21 -16.85
CA LEU A 40 7.06 1.00 -16.28
C LEU A 40 7.57 2.21 -17.06
N GLN A 41 6.67 3.04 -17.59
CA GLN A 41 7.04 4.24 -18.33
C GLN A 41 6.59 5.49 -17.61
N ALA A 42 7.46 6.50 -17.58
CA ALA A 42 7.11 7.86 -17.22
C ALA A 42 6.95 8.72 -18.47
N HIS A 43 5.95 9.58 -18.44
CA HIS A 43 5.63 10.47 -19.52
C HIS A 43 5.46 11.90 -19.01
N ASP A 44 5.80 12.86 -19.86
CA ASP A 44 5.52 14.27 -19.63
C ASP A 44 4.00 14.51 -19.68
N ALA A 45 3.43 15.15 -18.66
CA ALA A 45 2.00 15.34 -18.50
C ALA A 45 1.40 16.36 -19.47
N GLU A 46 2.19 17.30 -19.98
CA GLU A 46 1.72 18.28 -20.96
C GLU A 46 1.71 17.72 -22.38
N THR A 47 2.73 16.94 -22.73
CA THR A 47 3.00 16.50 -24.10
C THR A 47 2.66 15.03 -24.35
N GLY A 48 2.66 14.21 -23.30
CA GLY A 48 2.54 12.75 -23.39
C GLY A 48 3.81 12.06 -23.90
N GLU A 49 4.91 12.78 -24.11
CA GLU A 49 6.18 12.20 -24.55
C GLU A 49 6.77 11.32 -23.45
N ALA A 50 7.24 10.12 -23.81
CA ALA A 50 7.93 9.24 -22.88
C ALA A 50 9.27 9.86 -22.46
N LEU A 51 9.54 9.88 -21.16
CA LEU A 51 10.72 10.44 -20.54
C LEU A 51 11.73 9.36 -20.18
N TRP A 52 11.27 8.29 -19.54
CA TRP A 52 12.06 7.13 -19.16
C TRP A 52 11.20 5.87 -19.05
N ASP A 53 11.89 4.72 -19.04
CA ASP A 53 11.32 3.39 -18.82
C ASP A 53 12.13 2.64 -17.75
N PHE A 54 11.47 1.77 -16.98
CA PHE A 54 12.06 0.96 -15.92
C PHE A 54 11.55 -0.49 -15.96
N GLY A 55 12.46 -1.45 -15.82
CA GLY A 55 12.21 -2.89 -15.89
C GLY A 55 12.54 -3.50 -17.26
N GLU A 56 12.74 -4.81 -17.32
CA GLU A 56 12.86 -5.54 -18.59
C GLU A 56 11.48 -6.03 -19.05
N PRO A 57 11.21 -6.07 -20.38
CA PRO A 57 9.99 -6.68 -20.88
C PRO A 57 9.84 -8.13 -20.39
N GLY A 58 8.70 -8.43 -19.76
CA GLY A 58 8.40 -9.74 -19.18
C GLY A 58 8.70 -9.92 -17.69
N ASP A 59 9.25 -8.90 -17.01
CA ASP A 59 9.35 -8.88 -15.55
C ASP A 59 7.93 -8.78 -14.93
N PRO A 60 7.65 -9.48 -13.81
CA PRO A 60 6.31 -9.57 -13.25
C PRO A 60 5.74 -8.19 -12.87
N LEU A 61 4.39 -8.13 -12.84
CA LEU A 61 3.64 -6.89 -12.68
C LEU A 61 4.09 -6.08 -11.47
N ALA A 62 4.33 -4.80 -11.73
CA ALA A 62 4.57 -3.81 -10.71
C ALA A 62 3.33 -2.95 -10.48
N PHE A 63 2.95 -2.79 -9.22
CA PHE A 63 2.01 -1.77 -8.80
C PHE A 63 2.77 -0.48 -8.55
N VAL A 64 2.25 0.63 -9.07
CA VAL A 64 2.84 1.96 -8.88
C VAL A 64 1.95 2.71 -7.92
N SER A 65 2.53 3.21 -6.84
CA SER A 65 1.84 4.11 -5.92
C SER A 65 2.51 5.48 -5.95
N GLU A 66 1.70 6.52 -5.90
CA GLU A 66 2.18 7.88 -5.73
C GLU A 66 2.77 8.02 -4.33
N VAL A 67 4.06 8.33 -4.25
CA VAL A 67 4.68 8.72 -2.99
C VAL A 67 4.42 10.22 -2.85
N PRO A 68 3.80 10.69 -1.75
CA PRO A 68 3.77 12.13 -1.45
C PRO A 68 5.20 12.69 -1.40
N GLU A 69 5.37 14.02 -1.34
CA GLU A 69 6.64 14.79 -1.31
C GLU A 69 7.59 14.46 -0.10
N ALA A 70 7.68 13.21 0.34
CA ALA A 70 8.40 12.76 1.51
C ALA A 70 9.88 12.43 1.27
N VAL A 71 10.33 12.38 0.02
CA VAL A 71 11.76 12.29 -0.30
C VAL A 71 12.30 13.72 -0.30
N GLU A 72 13.22 14.04 0.63
CA GLU A 72 13.73 15.40 0.90
C GLU A 72 14.31 16.15 -0.34
N ASP A 73 14.54 15.46 -1.45
CA ASP A 73 15.13 16.00 -2.68
C ASP A 73 14.23 15.89 -3.95
N GLY A 74 12.98 15.42 -3.85
CA GLY A 74 12.08 15.37 -5.01
C GLY A 74 10.91 14.40 -4.87
N THR A 75 10.04 14.35 -5.87
CA THR A 75 9.01 13.31 -5.98
C THR A 75 9.67 12.01 -6.40
N GLY A 76 9.64 10.98 -5.56
CA GLY A 76 10.04 9.62 -5.92
C GLY A 76 8.83 8.78 -6.39
N VAL A 77 9.11 7.70 -7.11
CA VAL A 77 8.11 6.71 -7.52
C VAL A 77 8.33 5.43 -6.75
N LEU A 78 7.34 5.02 -5.96
CA LEU A 78 7.36 3.72 -5.30
C LEU A 78 6.71 2.67 -6.20
N MET A 79 7.52 1.70 -6.56
CA MET A 79 7.15 0.54 -7.35
C MET A 79 7.14 -0.69 -6.45
N ALA A 80 6.08 -1.50 -6.53
CA ALA A 80 5.95 -2.76 -5.81
C ALA A 80 5.80 -3.90 -6.81
N GLU A 81 6.83 -4.72 -6.95
CA GLU A 81 6.87 -5.88 -7.85
C GLU A 81 6.54 -7.16 -7.06
N THR A 82 5.61 -7.96 -7.53
CA THR A 82 5.34 -9.28 -6.91
C THR A 82 6.17 -10.38 -7.56
N GLY A 83 6.98 -11.07 -6.74
CA GLY A 83 7.75 -12.23 -7.13
C GLY A 83 6.94 -13.54 -7.18
N GLU A 84 7.65 -14.67 -7.12
CA GLU A 84 7.04 -15.99 -7.25
C GLU A 84 6.10 -16.35 -6.08
N TYR A 85 4.93 -16.91 -6.41
CA TYR A 85 4.03 -17.48 -5.42
C TYR A 85 4.58 -18.79 -4.86
N THR A 86 4.82 -18.82 -3.54
CA THR A 86 5.23 -19.97 -2.77
C THR A 86 4.04 -20.55 -2.00
N PRO A 87 3.51 -21.74 -2.36
CA PRO A 87 2.41 -22.35 -1.65
C PRO A 87 2.76 -22.69 -0.19
N SER A 88 1.81 -22.48 0.72
CA SER A 88 1.85 -22.94 2.10
C SER A 88 1.73 -24.45 2.16
N ALA A 89 2.60 -25.09 2.96
CA ALA A 89 2.52 -26.53 3.19
C ALA A 89 1.35 -26.93 4.11
N ASP A 90 0.94 -26.01 5.00
CA ASP A 90 0.01 -26.32 6.10
C ASP A 90 -1.44 -26.01 5.75
N ILE A 91 -1.67 -25.07 4.82
CA ILE A 91 -3.00 -24.63 4.44
C ILE A 91 -3.13 -24.76 2.91
N PRO A 92 -3.82 -25.80 2.42
CA PRO A 92 -4.16 -25.92 1.01
C PRO A 92 -4.84 -24.63 0.56
N ASP A 93 -4.44 -24.10 -0.60
CA ASP A 93 -4.95 -22.84 -1.12
C ASP A 93 -4.49 -21.61 -0.28
N ARG A 94 -3.29 -21.63 0.27
CA ARG A 94 -2.60 -20.41 0.73
C ARG A 94 -1.17 -20.41 0.27
N GLY A 95 -0.57 -19.24 0.21
CA GLY A 95 0.86 -19.08 -0.06
C GLY A 95 1.34 -17.68 0.28
N SER A 96 2.61 -17.46 0.03
CA SER A 96 3.24 -16.14 0.10
C SER A 96 3.73 -15.78 -1.29
N VAL A 97 3.66 -14.50 -1.62
CA VAL A 97 4.40 -13.92 -2.74
C VAL A 97 5.51 -13.09 -2.14
N THR A 98 6.72 -13.18 -2.65
CA THR A 98 7.71 -12.13 -2.32
C THR A 98 7.22 -10.84 -2.97
N MET A 99 7.39 -9.70 -2.32
CA MET A 99 7.18 -8.40 -2.92
C MET A 99 8.45 -7.58 -2.80
N THR A 100 8.91 -7.05 -3.91
CA THR A 100 10.08 -6.17 -3.99
C THR A 100 9.59 -4.74 -4.11
N LEU A 101 9.92 -3.91 -3.12
CA LEU A 101 9.66 -2.49 -3.13
C LEU A 101 10.89 -1.77 -3.69
N ARG A 102 10.67 -0.86 -4.65
CA ARG A 102 11.72 -0.03 -5.24
C ARG A 102 11.29 1.42 -5.21
N MET A 103 12.19 2.30 -4.80
CA MET A 103 12.02 3.73 -4.97
C MET A 103 12.84 4.20 -6.15
N LEU A 104 12.20 4.91 -7.07
CA LEU A 104 12.84 5.52 -8.24
C LEU A 104 12.86 7.04 -8.08
N ASP A 105 13.89 7.70 -8.61
CA ASP A 105 13.90 9.16 -8.75
C ASP A 105 13.11 9.66 -9.96
N ASP A 106 13.13 10.97 -10.21
CA ASP A 106 12.42 11.60 -11.33
C ASP A 106 13.04 11.28 -12.70
N GLN A 107 14.23 10.66 -12.74
CA GLN A 107 14.85 10.12 -13.96
C GLN A 107 14.65 8.60 -14.12
N GLY A 108 13.96 7.95 -13.17
CA GLY A 108 13.75 6.51 -13.16
C GLY A 108 14.97 5.72 -12.69
N GLU A 109 15.96 6.36 -12.05
CA GLU A 109 17.08 5.66 -11.42
C GLU A 109 16.64 5.13 -10.05
N GLU A 110 17.03 3.88 -9.74
CA GLU A 110 16.72 3.25 -8.46
C GLU A 110 17.50 3.92 -7.32
N LEU A 111 16.78 4.45 -6.33
CA LEU A 111 17.31 5.01 -5.09
C LEU A 111 17.56 3.90 -4.05
N TRP A 112 16.59 3.01 -3.88
CA TRP A 112 16.70 1.85 -3.00
C TRP A 112 15.78 0.70 -3.43
N GLU A 113 16.12 -0.50 -2.98
CA GLU A 113 15.33 -1.72 -3.11
C GLU A 113 15.17 -2.38 -1.73
N ALA A 114 13.97 -2.85 -1.42
CA ALA A 114 13.66 -3.62 -0.23
C ALA A 114 12.81 -4.85 -0.57
N GLU A 115 13.27 -6.04 -0.17
CA GLU A 115 12.48 -7.26 -0.28
C GLU A 115 11.61 -7.43 0.98
N THR A 116 10.31 -7.59 0.78
CA THR A 116 9.37 -7.98 1.82
C THR A 116 8.66 -9.28 1.45
N ALA A 117 8.32 -10.10 2.43
CA ALA A 117 7.31 -11.13 2.19
C ALA A 117 5.95 -10.43 2.00
N ALA A 118 5.07 -10.98 1.19
CA ALA A 118 3.68 -10.56 1.07
C ALA A 118 2.80 -11.82 1.06
N ILE A 119 1.55 -11.70 1.51
CA ILE A 119 0.66 -12.86 1.53
C ILE A 119 0.04 -13.03 0.14
N GLY A 120 0.12 -14.25 -0.39
CA GLY A 120 -0.72 -14.70 -1.49
C GLY A 120 -2.00 -15.33 -0.95
N LEU A 121 -3.12 -14.59 -0.97
CA LEU A 121 -4.44 -15.13 -0.66
C LEU A 121 -5.06 -15.68 -1.95
N THR A 122 -5.24 -17.00 -2.06
CA THR A 122 -5.81 -17.61 -3.28
C THR A 122 -7.30 -17.31 -3.47
N ASP A 123 -8.01 -16.91 -2.43
CA ASP A 123 -9.43 -16.54 -2.51
C ASP A 123 -9.65 -15.17 -3.17
N PHE A 124 -8.58 -14.37 -3.34
CA PHE A 124 -8.58 -13.13 -4.10
C PHE A 124 -7.49 -13.20 -5.17
N PRO A 125 -7.77 -13.76 -6.36
CA PRO A 125 -6.82 -13.78 -7.48
C PRO A 125 -6.49 -12.40 -8.04
N ALA A 126 -7.02 -11.32 -7.44
CA ALA A 126 -6.51 -9.98 -7.63
C ALA A 126 -5.58 -9.65 -6.47
N VAL A 127 -4.28 -9.73 -6.73
CA VAL A 127 -3.32 -8.84 -6.08
C VAL A 127 -3.76 -7.42 -6.45
N ASP A 128 -4.73 -6.88 -5.73
CA ASP A 128 -5.09 -5.47 -5.81
C ASP A 128 -4.04 -4.79 -4.92
N GLY A 129 -2.85 -4.55 -5.48
CA GLY A 129 -1.65 -4.10 -4.75
C GLY A 129 -1.91 -2.86 -3.88
N GLU A 130 -2.90 -2.05 -4.27
CA GLU A 130 -3.42 -0.91 -3.53
C GLU A 130 -3.89 -1.24 -2.10
N ARG A 131 -4.21 -2.51 -1.81
CA ARG A 131 -4.70 -2.92 -0.49
C ARG A 131 -3.60 -3.29 0.50
N TYR A 132 -2.39 -3.57 0.02
CA TYR A 132 -1.32 -4.13 0.83
C TYR A 132 -0.21 -3.13 1.15
N LEU A 133 -0.26 -1.95 0.55
CA LEU A 133 0.74 -0.92 0.69
C LEU A 133 0.07 0.45 0.79
N GLY A 134 0.50 1.26 1.76
CA GLY A 134 0.11 2.66 1.90
C GLY A 134 1.33 3.53 2.13
N VAL A 135 1.48 4.58 1.31
CA VAL A 135 2.50 5.60 1.56
C VAL A 135 1.87 6.72 2.38
N LEU A 136 2.41 6.91 3.59
CA LEU A 136 1.83 7.73 4.65
C LEU A 136 2.88 8.74 5.12
N GLY A 137 2.98 9.86 4.41
CA GLY A 137 4.04 10.84 4.68
C GLY A 137 5.41 10.20 4.44
N ASP A 138 6.24 10.16 5.48
CA ASP A 138 7.61 9.68 5.51
C ASP A 138 7.75 8.16 5.72
N ILE A 139 6.63 7.43 5.81
CA ILE A 139 6.64 5.98 5.96
C ILE A 139 5.85 5.25 4.88
N ILE A 140 6.27 4.02 4.59
CA ILE A 140 5.54 3.04 3.78
C ILE A 140 5.04 1.98 4.72
N VAL A 141 3.73 1.84 4.85
CA VAL A 141 3.12 0.74 5.59
C VAL A 141 2.81 -0.38 4.63
N VAL A 142 3.33 -1.57 4.92
CA VAL A 142 3.25 -2.72 4.03
C VAL A 142 2.89 -3.99 4.80
N HIS A 143 2.04 -4.81 4.18
CA HIS A 143 1.77 -6.16 4.64
C HIS A 143 2.94 -7.09 4.38
N THR A 144 3.57 -7.55 5.45
CA THR A 144 4.73 -8.44 5.35
C THR A 144 4.36 -9.92 5.56
N GLY A 145 3.17 -10.19 6.11
CA GLY A 145 2.72 -11.55 6.37
C GLY A 145 1.27 -11.62 6.88
N PRO A 146 0.71 -12.84 7.08
CA PRO A 146 -0.70 -13.06 7.46
C PRO A 146 -1.12 -12.35 8.74
N HIS A 147 -0.16 -12.08 9.60
CA HIS A 147 -0.35 -11.40 10.86
C HIS A 147 0.70 -10.30 11.05
N GLU A 148 1.39 -9.92 9.97
CA GLU A 148 2.57 -9.05 10.05
C GLU A 148 2.42 -7.83 9.15
N VAL A 149 2.67 -6.68 9.74
CA VAL A 149 2.64 -5.37 9.11
C VAL A 149 3.94 -4.67 9.48
N SER A 150 4.63 -4.12 8.50
CA SER A 150 5.84 -3.33 8.75
C SER A 150 5.66 -1.91 8.23
N ALA A 151 6.29 -0.95 8.91
CA ALA A 151 6.55 0.36 8.35
C ALA A 151 8.01 0.48 7.95
N LEU A 152 8.23 1.02 6.76
CA LEU A 152 9.55 1.34 6.23
C LEU A 152 9.67 2.84 6.12
N ASP A 153 10.88 3.36 6.32
CA ASP A 153 11.22 4.74 6.00
C ASP A 153 11.20 4.93 4.48
N VAL A 154 10.44 5.93 3.99
CA VAL A 154 10.29 6.20 2.56
C VAL A 154 11.62 6.54 1.88
N ALA A 155 12.52 7.23 2.58
CA ALA A 155 13.76 7.72 2.00
C ALA A 155 14.81 6.61 1.84
N THR A 156 14.77 5.59 2.69
CA THR A 156 15.83 4.57 2.79
C THR A 156 15.36 3.14 2.54
N GLY A 157 14.06 2.87 2.63
CA GLY A 157 13.50 1.52 2.62
C GLY A 157 13.81 0.71 3.89
N GLU A 158 14.40 1.32 4.93
CA GLU A 158 14.70 0.62 6.18
C GLU A 158 13.45 0.38 7.00
N VAL A 159 13.29 -0.82 7.57
CA VAL A 159 12.18 -1.13 8.48
C VAL A 159 12.32 -0.31 9.76
N LEU A 160 11.32 0.54 10.02
CA LEU A 160 11.21 1.32 11.26
C LEU A 160 10.62 0.48 12.38
N TRP A 161 9.52 -0.21 12.10
CA TRP A 161 8.84 -1.09 13.04
C TRP A 161 8.07 -2.19 12.32
N SER A 162 7.79 -3.27 13.07
CA SER A 162 6.94 -4.36 12.62
C SER A 162 6.02 -4.79 13.76
N ILE A 163 4.77 -5.06 13.41
CA ILE A 163 3.75 -5.60 14.31
C ILE A 163 3.43 -7.00 13.82
N ASP A 164 3.67 -8.00 14.67
CA ASP A 164 3.37 -9.40 14.43
C ASP A 164 2.33 -9.88 15.46
N GLU A 165 1.11 -10.16 14.99
CA GLU A 165 -0.03 -10.63 15.78
C GLU A 165 -0.26 -12.14 15.61
N THR A 166 0.82 -12.94 15.64
CA THR A 166 0.78 -14.42 15.53
C THR A 166 0.17 -15.17 16.72
N ASP A 167 -0.47 -14.49 17.69
CA ASP A 167 -1.06 -15.19 18.84
C ASP A 167 -2.16 -16.15 18.36
N GLU A 168 -2.11 -17.44 18.77
CA GLU A 168 -2.86 -18.56 18.12
C GLU A 168 -4.39 -18.41 18.09
N GLU A 169 -4.95 -17.42 18.80
CA GLU A 169 -6.38 -17.11 18.85
C GLU A 169 -6.81 -15.95 17.93
N THR A 170 -5.88 -15.21 17.32
CA THR A 170 -6.19 -14.06 16.47
C THR A 170 -6.44 -14.47 15.02
N GLN A 171 -7.47 -13.84 14.41
CA GLN A 171 -7.65 -13.94 12.96
C GLN A 171 -6.50 -13.21 12.26
N PRO A 172 -6.21 -13.51 10.97
CA PRO A 172 -5.20 -12.77 10.20
C PRO A 172 -5.43 -11.27 10.33
N LEU A 173 -4.34 -10.49 10.38
CA LEU A 173 -4.42 -9.06 10.15
C LEU A 173 -4.72 -8.89 8.66
N TRP A 174 -5.99 -8.88 8.31
CA TRP A 174 -6.41 -8.36 7.03
C TRP A 174 -6.44 -6.86 7.21
N LEU A 175 -5.36 -6.14 6.87
CA LEU A 175 -5.53 -4.71 6.78
C LEU A 175 -6.32 -4.39 5.52
N HIS A 176 -7.36 -3.61 5.72
CA HIS A 176 -7.78 -2.66 4.70
C HIS A 176 -6.71 -1.56 4.58
N GLN A 177 -6.82 -0.70 3.57
CA GLN A 177 -5.89 0.38 3.31
C GLN A 177 -5.51 1.12 4.62
N ALA A 178 -4.23 1.08 4.99
CA ALA A 178 -3.71 1.82 6.13
C ALA A 178 -3.82 3.32 5.85
N PHE A 179 -4.01 4.11 6.89
CA PHE A 179 -4.09 5.57 6.74
C PHE A 179 -3.47 6.30 7.91
N GLN A 180 -2.92 7.46 7.60
CA GLN A 180 -2.30 8.33 8.58
C GLN A 180 -3.32 9.32 9.14
N VAL A 181 -3.28 9.52 10.45
CA VAL A 181 -3.98 10.56 11.18
C VAL A 181 -2.93 11.26 12.02
N GLU A 182 -2.49 12.43 11.56
CA GLU A 182 -1.40 13.19 12.22
C GLU A 182 -0.13 12.32 12.35
N ASP A 183 0.38 12.16 13.58
CA ASP A 183 1.58 11.35 13.87
C ASP A 183 1.26 9.87 14.10
N ALA A 184 0.02 9.44 13.84
CA ALA A 184 -0.43 8.07 14.05
C ALA A 184 -0.85 7.39 12.74
N VAL A 185 -0.67 6.08 12.69
CA VAL A 185 -1.17 5.20 11.63
C VAL A 185 -2.29 4.37 12.20
N HIS A 186 -3.41 4.38 11.49
CA HIS A 186 -4.48 3.45 11.73
C HIS A 186 -4.30 2.20 10.86
N LEU A 187 -4.23 1.04 11.53
CA LEU A 187 -4.09 -0.27 10.92
C LEU A 187 -5.40 -1.05 11.14
N PRO A 188 -6.27 -1.13 10.12
CA PRO A 188 -7.57 -1.75 10.28
C PRO A 188 -7.53 -3.28 10.24
N GLY A 189 -7.53 -3.98 11.37
CA GLY A 189 -7.53 -5.44 11.40
C GLY A 189 -8.92 -6.09 11.51
N HIS A 190 -9.00 -7.39 11.23
CA HIS A 190 -10.24 -8.16 11.43
C HIS A 190 -10.55 -8.35 12.93
N GLY A 191 -11.37 -7.46 13.47
CA GLY A 191 -11.87 -7.54 14.84
C GLY A 191 -11.00 -6.86 15.89
N ARG A 192 -9.86 -6.30 15.47
CA ARG A 192 -9.04 -5.35 16.22
C ARG A 192 -8.55 -4.28 15.26
N GLU A 193 -8.65 -3.03 15.67
CA GLU A 193 -8.11 -1.89 14.95
C GLU A 193 -6.89 -1.42 15.77
N TYR A 194 -5.79 -1.07 15.12
CA TYR A 194 -4.63 -0.49 15.83
C TYR A 194 -4.51 0.97 15.47
N LEU A 195 -4.19 1.79 16.46
CA LEU A 195 -3.71 3.14 16.24
C LEU A 195 -2.32 3.21 16.86
N VAL A 196 -1.31 3.27 15.99
CA VAL A 196 0.10 3.21 16.36
C VAL A 196 0.80 4.49 15.97
N ASP A 197 1.80 4.88 16.74
CA ASP A 197 2.67 5.99 16.41
C ASP A 197 3.41 5.67 15.12
N ALA A 198 3.37 6.60 14.15
CA ALA A 198 3.86 6.35 12.80
C ALA A 198 5.35 6.02 12.77
N GLN A 199 6.12 6.53 13.72
CA GLN A 199 7.58 6.40 13.75
C GLN A 199 8.05 5.17 14.54
N THR A 200 7.27 4.76 15.54
CA THR A 200 7.70 3.73 16.50
C THR A 200 6.86 2.46 16.46
N GLY A 201 5.65 2.51 15.90
CA GLY A 201 4.68 1.41 15.95
C GLY A 201 4.08 1.20 17.35
N GLU A 202 4.38 2.08 18.32
CA GLU A 202 3.82 1.98 19.67
C GLU A 202 2.36 2.43 19.70
N PRO A 203 1.46 1.76 20.45
CA PRO A 203 0.06 2.19 20.55
C PRO A 203 -0.10 3.61 21.12
N VAL A 204 -0.90 4.45 20.46
CA VAL A 204 -1.07 5.89 20.79
C VAL A 204 -2.00 6.15 21.99
N GLY A 205 -2.57 5.13 22.63
CA GLY A 205 -3.36 5.34 23.85
C GLY A 205 -3.92 4.09 24.53
N GLU A 206 -4.37 4.27 25.78
CA GLU A 206 -5.12 3.26 26.53
C GLU A 206 -6.47 2.99 25.83
N GLY A 207 -6.58 1.82 25.20
CA GLY A 207 -7.78 1.41 24.49
C GLY A 207 -7.69 1.49 22.96
N ALA A 208 -6.51 1.75 22.40
CA ALA A 208 -6.25 1.50 20.98
C ALA A 208 -6.61 0.06 20.59
N ASP A 209 -6.43 -0.91 21.50
CA ASP A 209 -6.86 -2.31 21.36
C ASP A 209 -8.40 -2.55 21.42
N VAL A 210 -9.24 -1.52 21.63
CA VAL A 210 -10.61 -1.70 22.17
C VAL A 210 -11.73 -1.52 21.14
N MET A 211 -11.42 -1.39 19.85
CA MET A 211 -12.44 -1.58 18.79
C MET A 211 -12.67 -3.08 18.56
N GLU A 212 -13.11 -3.77 19.61
CA GLU A 212 -13.42 -5.20 19.54
C GLU A 212 -14.66 -5.38 18.63
N LYS A 213 -14.44 -5.90 17.41
CA LYS A 213 -15.44 -6.40 16.44
C LYS A 213 -16.04 -5.43 15.42
N ALA A 214 -15.56 -4.21 15.25
CA ALA A 214 -16.07 -3.32 14.20
C ALA A 214 -15.02 -3.17 13.09
N ARG A 215 -15.28 -3.70 11.88
CA ARG A 215 -14.37 -3.53 10.73
C ARG A 215 -14.46 -2.12 10.18
N VAL A 216 -13.40 -1.35 10.14
CA VAL A 216 -13.38 -0.04 9.50
C VAL A 216 -13.32 -0.16 7.97
N THR A 217 -14.17 0.58 7.26
CA THR A 217 -14.27 0.59 5.79
C THR A 217 -13.91 1.92 5.15
N GLU A 218 -14.09 3.02 5.88
CA GLU A 218 -13.85 4.37 5.38
C GLU A 218 -13.53 5.27 6.58
N PHE A 219 -12.72 6.29 6.37
CA PHE A 219 -12.50 7.34 7.35
C PHE A 219 -12.62 8.71 6.69
N ALA A 220 -13.01 9.70 7.47
CA ALA A 220 -13.01 11.10 7.06
C ALA A 220 -12.57 11.96 8.24
N GLU A 221 -11.66 12.88 7.99
CA GLU A 221 -11.35 13.91 8.98
C GLU A 221 -12.57 14.82 9.20
N VAL A 222 -12.96 15.03 10.45
CA VAL A 222 -14.06 15.91 10.83
C VAL A 222 -13.52 17.03 11.71
N GLY A 223 -12.80 17.95 11.07
CA GLY A 223 -12.11 19.04 11.74
C GLY A 223 -10.87 18.58 12.51
N ASP A 224 -10.30 19.50 13.29
CA ASP A 224 -9.00 19.30 13.97
C ASP A 224 -9.05 18.31 15.13
N ASP A 225 -10.25 17.97 15.62
CA ASP A 225 -10.44 17.21 16.87
C ASP A 225 -11.16 15.87 16.67
N PHE A 226 -11.58 15.52 15.44
CA PHE A 226 -12.35 14.29 15.24
C PHE A 226 -12.02 13.56 13.96
N VAL A 227 -12.14 12.24 14.01
CA VAL A 227 -12.12 11.36 12.84
C VAL A 227 -13.47 10.62 12.80
N LEU A 228 -14.16 10.70 11.67
CA LEU A 228 -15.31 9.86 11.41
C LEU A 228 -14.81 8.55 10.81
N VAL A 229 -15.22 7.46 11.40
CA VAL A 229 -14.84 6.12 11.00
C VAL A 229 -16.09 5.35 10.62
N GLN A 230 -16.24 5.02 9.35
CA GLN A 230 -17.26 4.08 8.92
C GLN A 230 -16.80 2.68 9.27
N THR A 231 -17.69 1.93 9.90
CA THR A 231 -17.50 0.51 10.15
C THR A 231 -18.51 -0.30 9.36
N HIS A 232 -18.08 -1.42 8.79
CA HIS A 232 -18.91 -2.35 8.04
C HIS A 232 -20.15 -2.78 8.83
N ASP A 233 -19.98 -3.01 10.12
CA ASP A 233 -21.02 -3.63 10.96
C ASP A 233 -21.85 -2.62 11.77
N TYR A 234 -21.35 -1.40 12.00
CA TYR A 234 -22.00 -0.43 12.91
C TYR A 234 -22.24 0.96 12.31
N GLY A 235 -21.89 1.19 11.04
CA GLY A 235 -22.04 2.51 10.40
C GLY A 235 -20.95 3.49 10.87
N TYR A 236 -21.24 4.79 10.89
CA TYR A 236 -20.25 5.82 11.22
C TYR A 236 -20.10 6.04 12.74
N THR A 237 -18.87 5.95 13.24
CA THR A 237 -18.45 6.29 14.60
C THR A 237 -17.59 7.54 14.55
N LEU A 238 -17.97 8.58 15.29
CA LEU A 238 -17.13 9.77 15.47
C LEU A 238 -16.17 9.52 16.62
N MET A 239 -14.88 9.48 16.33
CA MET A 239 -13.81 9.34 17.31
C MET A 239 -13.21 10.72 17.61
N GLN A 240 -13.03 11.04 18.88
CA GLN A 240 -12.42 12.29 19.31
C GLN A 240 -10.91 12.11 19.43
N ARG A 241 -10.14 12.95 18.73
CA ARG A 241 -8.69 13.10 18.87
C ARG A 241 -8.40 13.57 20.30
N ARG A 242 -7.44 12.94 20.97
CA ARG A 242 -7.07 13.27 22.35
C ARG A 242 -5.78 14.06 22.40
#